data_AF-A0A0V0V411-F1
#
_entry.id   AF-A0A0V0V411-F1
#
_cell.length_a   1.000
_cell.length_b   1.000
_cell.length_c   1.000
_cell.angle_alpha   90.00
_cell.angle_beta   90.00
_cell.angle_gamma   90.00
#
_symmetry.space_group_name_H-M   'P 1'
#
loop_
_entity.id
_entity.type
_entity.pdbx_description
1 polymer ?
#
loop_
_entity_poly.entity_id
_entity_poly.type
_entity_poly.pdbx_seq_one_letter_code
_entity_poly.pdbx_strand_id
1 'polypeptide(L)'
;MPDHIGNLYAFVILSGGIFGYYKAGSVPSLAAGIAFGILSLVSAHYAASQNHLPMLHVLIVRCFPEEADSTEPCIASLLLSKDCSSFSDDEPKTWKLVSKYYSVDLLLHTTRQAEIDSFTPPPIRAEAVILHCNLNYDSQSYKLVWKALENADIGVRLFVVSHILDDHVDSVESWCIENNFDFIVLNPDEEMRQEAESFGEVVGIDRLVEVLQANEWCNMIPKKEQPKVTCKNAESSSNVAVDAGESVEAASDSFQALRLDEDSEVMSFSALYQKFSEMKEYAESLPEAERKIYAAHVATQFLKILTDDDEASEEDTS
;
A
#
# COMPACT_ATOMS: atom_id res chain seq x y z
N MET A 1 -22.07 -0.92 -13.82
CA MET A 1 -22.80 -0.95 -15.10
C MET A 1 -22.53 -2.29 -15.77
N PRO A 2 -23.53 -2.94 -16.42
CA PRO A 2 -23.31 -4.22 -17.10
C PRO A 2 -22.31 -4.06 -18.26
N ASP A 3 -21.36 -4.99 -18.38
CA ASP A 3 -20.40 -5.03 -19.48
C ASP A 3 -21.10 -5.50 -20.77
N HIS A 4 -21.68 -4.54 -21.49
CA HIS A 4 -22.38 -4.79 -22.74
C HIS A 4 -21.46 -5.36 -23.84
N ILE A 5 -20.15 -5.09 -23.77
CA ILE A 5 -19.16 -5.55 -24.75
C ILE A 5 -18.80 -7.01 -24.47
N GLY A 6 -18.52 -7.36 -23.21
CA GLY A 6 -18.28 -8.73 -22.78
C GLY A 6 -19.48 -9.66 -23.03
N ASN A 7 -20.70 -9.19 -22.73
CA ASN A 7 -21.93 -9.94 -23.01
C ASN A 7 -22.17 -10.15 -24.51
N LEU A 8 -21.87 -9.15 -25.35
CA LEU A 8 -21.97 -9.27 -26.80
C LEU A 8 -20.96 -10.30 -27.35
N TYR A 9 -19.73 -10.27 -26.84
CA TYR A 9 -18.68 -11.22 -27.22
C TYR A 9 -19.04 -12.67 -26.86
N ALA A 10 -19.56 -12.90 -25.64
CA ALA A 10 -20.03 -14.22 -25.22
C ALA A 10 -21.16 -14.75 -26.13
N PHE A 11 -22.10 -13.87 -26.52
CA PHE A 11 -23.17 -14.23 -27.46
C PHE A 11 -22.64 -14.65 -28.83
N VAL A 12 -21.66 -13.92 -29.36
CA VAL A 12 -21.03 -14.26 -30.65
C VAL A 12 -20.38 -15.64 -30.60
N ILE A 13 -19.63 -15.96 -29.54
CA ILE A 13 -18.99 -17.28 -29.38
C ILE A 13 -20.03 -18.41 -29.33
N LEU A 14 -21.10 -18.25 -28.54
CA LEU A 14 -22.18 -19.23 -28.45
C LEU A 14 -22.84 -19.46 -29.81
N SER A 15 -23.15 -18.37 -30.53
CA SER A 15 -23.76 -18.46 -31.86
C SER A 15 -22.84 -19.15 -32.89
N GLY A 16 -21.53 -18.91 -32.81
CA GLY A 16 -20.53 -19.57 -33.67
C GLY A 16 -20.45 -21.08 -33.44
N GLY A 17 -20.53 -21.52 -32.17
CA GLY A 17 -20.59 -22.93 -31.82
C GLY A 17 -21.83 -23.65 -32.37
N ILE A 18 -23.00 -23.02 -32.23
CA ILE A 18 -24.27 -23.55 -32.75
C ILE A 18 -24.24 -23.62 -34.28
N PHE A 19 -23.73 -22.57 -34.94
CA PHE A 19 -23.61 -22.54 -36.40
C PHE A 19 -22.63 -23.60 -36.93
N GLY A 20 -21.50 -23.80 -36.25
CA GLY A 20 -20.54 -24.86 -36.57
C GLY A 20 -21.14 -26.27 -36.47
N TYR A 21 -22.00 -26.49 -35.46
CA TYR A 21 -22.75 -27.74 -35.33
C TYR A 21 -23.79 -27.90 -36.45
N TYR A 22 -24.57 -26.86 -36.75
CA TYR A 22 -25.59 -26.92 -37.80
C TYR A 22 -25.00 -27.20 -39.19
N LYS A 23 -23.84 -26.59 -39.51
CA LYS A 23 -23.20 -26.72 -40.82
C LYS A 23 -22.43 -28.03 -41.00
N ALA A 24 -21.80 -28.54 -39.94
CA ALA A 24 -20.82 -29.64 -40.05
C ALA A 24 -21.12 -30.85 -39.14
N GLY A 25 -22.19 -30.82 -38.34
CA GLY A 25 -22.49 -31.87 -37.36
C GLY A 25 -21.42 -32.02 -36.26
N SER A 26 -20.58 -30.99 -36.08
CA SER A 26 -19.38 -31.06 -35.24
C SER A 26 -19.72 -30.87 -33.77
N VAL A 27 -19.86 -31.99 -33.04
CA VAL A 27 -20.01 -32.00 -31.57
C VAL A 27 -18.86 -31.27 -30.86
N PRO A 28 -17.58 -31.41 -31.27
CA PRO A 28 -16.49 -30.63 -30.68
C PRO A 28 -16.68 -29.11 -30.82
N SER A 29 -17.21 -28.64 -31.96
CA SER A 29 -17.47 -27.21 -32.18
C SER A 29 -18.58 -26.67 -31.29
N LEU A 30 -19.62 -27.47 -31.04
CA LEU A 30 -20.69 -27.12 -30.12
C LEU A 30 -20.16 -27.04 -28.68
N ALA A 31 -19.40 -28.05 -28.25
CA ALA A 31 -18.82 -28.12 -26.92
C ALA A 31 -17.87 -26.95 -26.65
N ALA A 32 -17.00 -26.63 -27.61
CA ALA A 32 -16.09 -25.49 -27.52
C ALA A 32 -16.87 -24.16 -27.42
N GLY A 33 -17.85 -23.94 -28.29
CA GLY A 33 -18.65 -22.70 -28.27
C GLY A 33 -19.42 -22.52 -26.95
N ILE A 34 -20.00 -23.59 -26.39
CA ILE A 34 -20.66 -23.55 -25.08
C ILE A 34 -19.64 -23.26 -23.97
N ALA A 35 -18.52 -23.99 -23.94
CA ALA A 35 -17.51 -23.83 -22.87
C ALA A 35 -16.91 -22.42 -22.87
N PHE A 36 -16.40 -21.95 -24.01
CA PHE A 36 -15.80 -20.61 -24.12
C PHE A 36 -16.83 -19.49 -24.00
N GLY A 37 -18.07 -19.72 -24.45
CA GLY A 37 -19.17 -18.77 -24.31
C GLY A 37 -19.59 -18.58 -22.86
N ILE A 38 -19.78 -19.67 -22.11
CA ILE A 38 -20.08 -19.62 -20.67
C ILE A 38 -18.91 -19.00 -19.91
N LEU A 39 -17.66 -19.41 -20.20
CA LEU A 39 -16.48 -18.85 -19.56
C LEU A 39 -16.38 -17.33 -19.79
N SER A 40 -16.66 -16.86 -21.01
CA SER A 40 -16.66 -15.43 -21.34
C SER A 40 -17.79 -14.66 -20.64
N LEU A 41 -18.95 -15.30 -20.45
CA LEU A 41 -20.06 -14.71 -19.71
C LEU A 41 -19.74 -14.61 -18.21
N VAL A 42 -19.13 -15.65 -17.64
CA VAL A 42 -18.64 -15.65 -16.25
C VAL A 42 -17.55 -14.60 -16.07
N SER A 43 -16.61 -14.47 -17.01
CA SER A 43 -15.56 -13.45 -16.94
C SER A 43 -16.13 -12.04 -17.06
N ALA A 44 -17.10 -11.80 -17.93
CA ALA A 44 -17.77 -10.51 -18.05
C ALA A 44 -18.55 -10.15 -16.77
N HIS A 45 -19.21 -11.14 -16.16
CA HIS A 45 -19.89 -10.95 -14.88
C HIS A 45 -18.90 -10.69 -13.73
N TYR A 46 -17.78 -11.41 -13.70
CA TYR A 46 -16.74 -11.23 -12.71
C TYR A 46 -16.04 -9.88 -12.86
N ALA A 47 -15.72 -9.46 -14.09
CA ALA A 47 -15.16 -8.14 -14.39
C ALA A 47 -16.16 -7.01 -14.07
N ALA A 48 -17.45 -7.20 -14.37
CA ALA A 48 -18.48 -6.26 -13.96
C ALA A 48 -18.59 -6.14 -12.44
N SER A 49 -18.36 -7.25 -11.71
CA SER A 49 -18.29 -7.29 -10.25
C SER A 49 -17.03 -6.63 -9.68
N GLN A 50 -15.93 -6.60 -10.44
CA GLN A 50 -14.69 -5.89 -10.08
C GLN A 50 -14.72 -4.40 -10.48
N ASN A 51 -15.58 -4.00 -11.41
CA ASN A 51 -15.74 -2.60 -11.83
C ASN A 51 -16.47 -1.72 -10.80
N HIS A 52 -16.93 -2.29 -9.68
CA HIS A 52 -17.14 -1.53 -8.46
C HIS A 52 -15.79 -1.59 -7.74
N LEU A 53 -14.88 -0.67 -8.10
CA LEU A 53 -13.74 -0.41 -7.24
C LEU A 53 -14.32 -0.15 -5.84
N PRO A 54 -13.94 -0.91 -4.79
CA PRO A 54 -14.49 -0.68 -3.46
C PRO A 54 -14.24 0.79 -3.11
N MET A 55 -15.29 1.55 -2.79
CA MET A 55 -15.06 2.90 -2.29
C MET A 55 -14.22 2.77 -1.03
N LEU A 56 -13.07 3.44 -1.01
CA LEU A 56 -12.17 3.39 0.14
C LEU A 56 -12.76 4.29 1.21
N HIS A 57 -13.06 3.72 2.35
CA HIS A 57 -13.75 4.34 3.46
C HIS A 57 -12.75 4.72 4.55
N VAL A 58 -12.78 6.00 4.92
CA VAL A 58 -12.06 6.52 6.09
C VAL A 58 -13.09 6.82 7.16
N LEU A 59 -12.95 6.18 8.32
CA LEU A 59 -13.83 6.39 9.46
C LEU A 59 -13.22 7.42 10.42
N ILE A 60 -13.89 8.54 10.61
CA ILE A 60 -13.53 9.58 11.57
C ILE A 60 -14.47 9.47 12.76
N VAL A 61 -13.93 9.07 13.91
CA VAL A 61 -14.69 8.94 15.15
C VAL A 61 -14.39 10.12 16.06
N ARG A 62 -15.43 10.87 16.45
CA ARG A 62 -15.32 11.90 17.48
C ARG A 62 -15.41 11.26 18.86
N CYS A 63 -14.31 11.29 19.57
CA CYS A 63 -14.13 10.74 20.92
C CYS A 63 -14.19 11.86 21.98
N PHE A 64 -15.28 12.63 21.96
CA PHE A 64 -15.58 13.70 22.90
C PHE A 64 -17.10 13.98 22.88
N PRO A 65 -17.66 14.62 23.92
CA PRO A 65 -19.09 14.84 24.01
C PRO A 65 -19.55 16.03 23.13
N GLU A 66 -20.85 16.13 22.83
CA GLU A 66 -21.41 17.14 21.91
C GLU A 66 -21.11 18.58 22.33
N GLU A 67 -20.94 18.84 23.63
CA GLU A 67 -20.62 20.19 24.12
C GLU A 67 -19.26 20.68 23.63
N ALA A 68 -18.34 19.77 23.28
CA ALA A 68 -17.02 20.09 22.75
C ALA A 68 -17.01 20.27 21.21
N ASP A 69 -18.11 19.96 20.50
CA ASP A 69 -18.20 20.16 19.04
C ASP A 69 -17.99 21.64 18.64
N SER A 70 -18.28 22.61 19.53
CA SER A 70 -18.06 24.04 19.23
C SER A 70 -16.60 24.47 19.33
N THR A 71 -15.77 23.76 20.08
CA THR A 71 -14.36 24.12 20.32
C THR A 71 -13.42 23.34 19.39
N GLU A 72 -13.84 22.14 18.99
CA GLU A 72 -13.03 21.24 18.19
C GLU A 72 -13.19 21.47 16.69
N PRO A 73 -12.11 21.43 15.91
CA PRO A 73 -12.18 21.54 14.46
C PRO A 73 -12.74 20.24 13.85
N CYS A 74 -13.60 20.35 12.85
CA CYS A 74 -14.06 19.18 12.11
C CYS A 74 -12.96 18.68 11.16
N ILE A 75 -12.35 17.52 11.44
CA ILE A 75 -11.27 16.96 10.60
C ILE A 75 -11.73 16.79 9.15
N ALA A 76 -12.98 16.34 8.92
CA ALA A 76 -13.50 16.17 7.57
C ALA A 76 -13.53 17.49 6.78
N SER A 77 -13.87 18.62 7.43
CA SER A 77 -13.89 19.93 6.76
C SER A 77 -12.47 20.46 6.53
N LEU A 78 -11.54 20.22 7.45
CA LEU A 78 -10.11 20.53 7.30
C LEU A 78 -9.53 19.81 6.07
N LEU A 79 -9.75 18.49 5.95
CA LEU A 79 -9.30 17.68 4.82
C LEU A 79 -9.88 18.15 3.48
N LEU A 80 -11.16 18.54 3.48
CA LEU A 80 -11.84 19.04 2.29
C LEU A 80 -11.50 20.50 1.95
N SER A 81 -10.77 21.21 2.83
CA SER A 81 -10.51 22.66 2.73
C SER A 81 -11.79 23.47 2.47
N LYS A 82 -12.90 23.09 3.13
CA LYS A 82 -14.23 23.70 2.99
C LYS A 82 -14.74 24.20 4.33
N ASP A 83 -15.53 25.27 4.32
CA ASP A 83 -16.13 25.83 5.53
C ASP A 83 -17.08 24.84 6.21
N CYS A 84 -16.99 24.74 7.55
CA CYS A 84 -17.76 23.80 8.38
C CYS A 84 -19.30 23.94 8.28
N SER A 85 -19.80 25.06 7.78
CA SER A 85 -21.21 25.46 7.88
C SER A 85 -22.18 24.70 6.96
N SER A 86 -21.69 23.81 6.08
CA SER A 86 -22.52 23.03 5.15
C SER A 86 -22.50 21.52 5.35
N PHE A 87 -21.85 21.01 6.41
CA PHE A 87 -21.69 19.57 6.61
C PHE A 87 -22.73 19.02 7.58
N SER A 88 -23.65 18.19 7.09
CA SER A 88 -24.39 17.26 7.95
C SER A 88 -23.48 16.12 8.34
N ASP A 89 -23.50 15.69 9.61
CA ASP A 89 -22.66 14.59 10.08
C ASP A 89 -23.06 13.25 9.42
N ASP A 90 -24.34 13.08 9.09
CA ASP A 90 -24.93 11.82 8.59
C ASP A 90 -24.52 11.40 7.17
N GLU A 91 -24.12 12.34 6.31
CA GLU A 91 -23.79 11.99 4.91
C GLU A 91 -22.29 11.79 4.71
N PRO A 92 -21.87 10.70 4.04
CA PRO A 92 -20.47 10.47 3.73
C PRO A 92 -19.94 11.49 2.71
N LYS A 93 -18.72 11.98 2.91
CA LYS A 93 -18.12 13.02 2.07
C LYS A 93 -16.99 12.46 1.21
N THR A 94 -17.03 12.71 -0.09
CA THR A 94 -15.94 12.29 -0.99
C THR A 94 -14.80 13.29 -0.94
N TRP A 95 -13.59 12.81 -0.65
CA TRP A 95 -12.34 13.56 -0.68
C TRP A 95 -11.38 12.94 -1.68
N LYS A 96 -10.86 13.77 -2.58
CA LYS A 96 -9.87 13.34 -3.57
C LYS A 96 -8.47 13.59 -3.00
N LEU A 97 -7.84 12.52 -2.51
CA LEU A 97 -6.47 12.56 -2.04
C LEU A 97 -5.52 12.53 -3.24
N VAL A 98 -4.58 13.48 -3.28
CA VAL A 98 -3.67 13.68 -4.40
C VAL A 98 -2.24 13.69 -3.89
N SER A 99 -1.50 12.60 -4.12
CA SER A 99 -0.07 12.47 -3.87
C SER A 99 0.73 12.92 -5.10
N LYS A 100 2.07 12.95 -5.02
CA LYS A 100 2.96 13.13 -6.16
C LYS A 100 2.79 12.03 -7.21
N TYR A 101 2.55 10.80 -6.78
CA TYR A 101 2.58 9.63 -7.67
C TYR A 101 1.19 9.14 -8.09
N TYR A 102 0.16 9.43 -7.29
CA TYR A 102 -1.18 8.91 -7.52
C TYR A 102 -2.27 9.90 -7.07
N SER A 103 -3.50 9.60 -7.45
CA SER A 103 -4.70 10.17 -6.86
C SER A 103 -5.69 9.07 -6.52
N VAL A 104 -6.42 9.23 -5.42
CA VAL A 104 -7.42 8.28 -4.96
C VAL A 104 -8.63 9.03 -4.41
N ASP A 105 -9.82 8.51 -4.66
CA ASP A 105 -11.05 9.05 -4.09
C ASP A 105 -11.39 8.27 -2.80
N LEU A 106 -11.38 8.98 -1.68
CA LEU A 106 -11.70 8.46 -0.34
C LEU A 106 -13.09 8.94 0.06
N LEU A 107 -13.83 8.09 0.76
CA LEU A 107 -15.13 8.40 1.32
C LEU A 107 -15.01 8.55 2.84
N LEU A 108 -15.10 9.79 3.30
CA LEU A 108 -15.00 10.16 4.71
C LEU A 108 -16.36 9.95 5.40
N HIS A 109 -16.37 9.09 6.41
CA HIS A 109 -17.50 8.90 7.31
C HIS A 109 -17.18 9.57 8.63
N THR A 110 -18.14 10.33 9.17
CA THR A 110 -17.98 10.96 10.48
C THR A 110 -19.04 10.38 11.41
N THR A 111 -18.62 9.91 12.57
CA THR A 111 -19.48 9.26 13.55
C THR A 111 -19.02 9.63 14.96
N ARG A 112 -19.88 9.39 15.94
CA ARG A 112 -19.62 9.69 17.34
C ARG A 112 -19.30 8.43 18.12
N GLN A 113 -18.55 8.59 19.21
CA GLN A 113 -18.25 7.47 20.11
C GLN A 113 -19.49 6.74 20.64
N ALA A 114 -20.63 7.44 20.79
CA ALA A 114 -21.87 6.84 21.28
C ALA A 114 -22.56 5.90 20.25
N GLU A 115 -22.19 6.01 18.98
CA GLU A 115 -22.73 5.20 17.87
C GLU A 115 -21.87 3.96 17.60
N ILE A 116 -20.68 3.87 18.21
CA ILE A 116 -19.77 2.74 18.08
C ILE A 116 -19.64 2.07 19.44
N ASP A 117 -20.10 0.83 19.52
CA ASP A 117 -19.79 -0.05 20.63
C ASP A 117 -19.39 -1.45 20.13
N SER A 118 -18.93 -2.30 21.05
CA SER A 118 -18.52 -3.67 20.73
C SER A 118 -19.65 -4.54 20.17
N PHE A 119 -20.92 -4.11 20.31
CA PHE A 119 -22.10 -4.84 19.86
C PHE A 119 -22.67 -4.30 18.54
N THR A 120 -22.30 -3.08 18.17
CA THR A 120 -22.75 -2.34 17.00
C THR A 120 -21.52 -1.71 16.33
N PRO A 121 -20.67 -2.53 15.68
CA PRO A 121 -19.61 -2.00 14.85
C PRO A 121 -20.23 -1.19 13.71
N PRO A 122 -19.51 -0.17 13.18
CA PRO A 122 -20.00 0.59 12.05
C PRO A 122 -20.29 -0.35 10.87
N PRO A 123 -21.37 -0.12 10.11
CA PRO A 123 -21.78 -0.99 9.00
C PRO A 123 -20.81 -0.96 7.80
N ILE A 124 -19.71 -0.23 7.93
CA ILE A 124 -18.77 0.10 6.87
C ILE A 124 -17.44 -0.58 7.20
N ARG A 125 -16.87 -1.30 6.23
CA ARG A 125 -15.47 -1.74 6.30
C ARG A 125 -14.59 -0.54 5.98
N ALA A 126 -13.93 0.00 7.00
CA ALA A 126 -13.02 1.13 6.85
C ALA A 126 -11.58 0.63 6.65
N GLU A 127 -10.88 1.16 5.64
CA GLU A 127 -9.45 0.91 5.43
C GLU A 127 -8.57 1.80 6.32
N ALA A 128 -9.12 2.92 6.80
CA ALA A 128 -8.45 3.83 7.72
C ALA A 128 -9.40 4.31 8.82
N VAL A 129 -8.87 4.47 10.03
CA VAL A 129 -9.58 5.05 11.18
C VAL A 129 -8.84 6.26 11.72
N ILE A 130 -9.58 7.32 12.03
CA ILE A 130 -9.09 8.55 12.65
C ILE A 130 -9.88 8.74 13.95
N LEU A 131 -9.23 8.55 15.09
CA LEU A 131 -9.79 8.82 16.41
C LEU A 131 -9.50 10.27 16.77
N HIS A 132 -10.50 11.13 16.68
CA HIS A 132 -10.40 12.54 17.07
C HIS A 132 -10.77 12.69 18.53
N CYS A 133 -9.78 12.88 19.39
CA CYS A 133 -9.93 12.90 20.84
C CYS A 133 -9.71 14.30 21.39
N ASN A 134 -10.48 14.66 22.42
CA ASN A 134 -10.19 15.80 23.27
C ASN A 134 -9.95 15.32 24.71
N LEU A 135 -8.67 15.27 25.08
CA LEU A 135 -8.21 14.75 26.37
C LEU A 135 -8.64 15.59 27.59
N ASN A 136 -9.15 16.82 27.41
CA ASN A 136 -9.72 17.61 28.51
C ASN A 136 -11.07 17.05 28.97
N TYR A 137 -11.87 16.53 28.03
CA TYR A 137 -13.23 16.07 28.30
C TYR A 137 -13.31 14.56 28.46
N ASP A 138 -12.49 13.82 27.70
CA ASP A 138 -12.55 12.37 27.64
C ASP A 138 -11.15 11.76 27.54
N SER A 139 -10.81 10.92 28.52
CA SER A 139 -9.49 10.31 28.61
C SER A 139 -9.46 8.83 28.23
N GLN A 140 -10.60 8.18 27.98
CA GLN A 140 -10.64 6.72 27.80
C GLN A 140 -11.66 6.22 26.76
N SER A 141 -12.58 7.02 26.24
CA SER A 141 -13.57 6.55 25.25
C SER A 141 -12.95 5.95 23.99
N TYR A 142 -11.84 6.51 23.53
CA TYR A 142 -11.09 5.98 22.39
C TYR A 142 -10.68 4.52 22.58
N LYS A 143 -10.46 4.06 23.83
CA LYS A 143 -10.16 2.64 24.11
C LYS A 143 -11.37 1.75 23.92
N LEU A 144 -12.57 2.23 24.25
CA LEU A 144 -13.81 1.48 24.03
C LEU A 144 -14.14 1.41 22.54
N VAL A 145 -14.00 2.52 21.83
CA VAL A 145 -14.14 2.58 20.37
C VAL A 145 -13.14 1.63 19.70
N TRP A 146 -11.87 1.68 20.11
CA TRP A 146 -10.86 0.80 19.53
C TRP A 146 -11.14 -0.68 19.79
N LYS A 147 -11.59 -1.07 20.99
CA LYS A 147 -12.01 -2.46 21.27
C LYS A 147 -13.13 -2.95 20.36
N ALA A 148 -14.02 -2.07 19.90
CA ALA A 148 -15.06 -2.42 18.94
C ALA A 148 -14.50 -2.63 17.52
N LEU A 149 -13.39 -1.97 17.20
CA LEU A 149 -12.76 -1.94 15.87
C LEU A 149 -11.51 -2.82 15.74
N GLU A 150 -10.95 -3.33 16.84
CA GLU A 150 -9.65 -4.05 16.86
C GLU A 150 -9.64 -5.31 15.98
N ASN A 151 -10.81 -5.93 15.80
CA ASN A 151 -10.98 -7.12 14.95
C ASN A 151 -11.15 -6.77 13.46
N ALA A 152 -11.29 -5.48 13.12
CA ALA A 152 -11.37 -5.04 11.75
C ALA A 152 -9.96 -4.89 11.14
N ASP A 153 -9.86 -5.29 9.89
CA ASP A 153 -8.65 -5.15 9.07
C ASP A 153 -8.49 -3.69 8.62
N ILE A 154 -7.91 -2.87 9.51
CA ILE A 154 -7.67 -1.44 9.31
C ILE A 154 -6.18 -1.21 9.08
N GLY A 155 -5.84 -0.69 7.89
CA GLY A 155 -4.46 -0.46 7.46
C GLY A 155 -3.86 0.82 8.02
N VAL A 156 -4.64 1.90 8.13
CA VAL A 156 -4.16 3.19 8.67
C VAL A 156 -4.90 3.54 9.95
N ARG A 157 -4.14 3.83 11.01
CA ARG A 157 -4.69 4.15 12.34
C ARG A 157 -4.10 5.46 12.80
N LEU A 158 -4.95 6.47 12.94
CA LEU A 158 -4.54 7.84 13.29
C LEU A 158 -5.21 8.24 14.60
N PHE A 159 -4.41 8.71 15.56
CA PHE A 159 -4.89 9.28 16.81
C PHE A 159 -4.65 10.78 16.77
N VAL A 160 -5.72 11.56 16.79
CA VAL A 160 -5.68 12.99 16.51
C VAL A 160 -6.21 13.77 17.69
N VAL A 161 -5.42 14.70 18.19
CA VAL A 161 -5.81 15.65 19.24
C VAL A 161 -5.69 17.08 18.75
N SER A 162 -6.54 17.97 19.23
CA SER A 162 -6.42 19.39 18.87
C SER A 162 -5.23 20.08 19.52
N HIS A 163 -4.99 19.79 20.80
CA HIS A 163 -3.92 20.36 21.62
C HIS A 163 -3.40 19.29 22.61
N ILE A 164 -2.13 19.37 22.97
CA ILE A 164 -1.53 18.53 24.01
C ILE A 164 -1.90 19.09 25.41
N LEU A 165 -2.12 18.22 26.37
CA LEU A 165 -2.23 18.54 27.80
C LEU A 165 -1.17 17.76 28.57
N ASP A 166 -0.33 18.44 29.34
CA ASP A 166 0.83 17.86 30.02
C ASP A 166 0.52 16.63 30.89
N ASP A 167 -0.67 16.56 31.51
CA ASP A 167 -0.94 15.59 32.57
C ASP A 167 -1.15 14.13 32.09
N HIS A 168 -1.27 13.86 30.78
CA HIS A 168 -1.61 12.51 30.28
C HIS A 168 -0.92 12.08 28.97
N VAL A 169 0.05 12.85 28.46
CA VAL A 169 0.67 12.62 27.15
C VAL A 169 1.33 11.25 27.05
N ASP A 170 2.23 10.93 27.98
CA ASP A 170 3.03 9.69 27.96
C ASP A 170 2.15 8.43 27.91
N SER A 171 1.03 8.44 28.64
CA SER A 171 0.12 7.29 28.68
C SER A 171 -0.65 7.12 27.37
N VAL A 172 -0.98 8.22 26.69
CA VAL A 172 -1.71 8.19 25.42
C VAL A 172 -0.76 7.80 24.29
N GLU A 173 0.46 8.36 24.27
CA GLU A 173 1.49 8.00 23.29
C GLU A 173 1.88 6.53 23.39
N SER A 174 2.10 6.02 24.62
CA SER A 174 2.38 4.61 24.84
C SER A 174 1.26 3.71 24.31
N TRP A 175 0.00 4.10 24.55
CA TRP A 175 -1.15 3.36 24.03
C TRP A 175 -1.24 3.41 22.49
N CYS A 176 -0.90 4.55 21.88
CA CYS A 176 -0.86 4.68 20.43
C CYS A 176 0.20 3.75 19.83
N ILE A 177 1.40 3.71 20.40
CA ILE A 177 2.48 2.81 19.97
C ILE A 177 2.06 1.35 20.07
N GLU A 178 1.48 0.94 21.21
CA GLU A 178 1.01 -0.43 21.44
C GLU A 178 -0.05 -0.88 20.43
N ASN A 179 -0.87 0.05 19.90
CA ASN A 179 -1.96 -0.25 18.98
C ASN A 179 -1.67 0.17 17.53
N ASN A 180 -0.43 0.57 17.24
CA ASN A 180 0.04 1.04 15.92
C ASN A 180 -0.73 2.26 15.39
N PHE A 181 -1.03 3.21 16.27
CA PHE A 181 -1.60 4.51 15.91
C PHE A 181 -0.49 5.55 15.69
N ASP A 182 -0.58 6.29 14.60
CA ASP A 182 0.17 7.53 14.41
C ASP A 182 -0.49 8.65 15.23
N PHE A 183 0.23 9.15 16.23
CA PHE A 183 -0.21 10.24 17.10
C PHE A 183 0.04 11.60 16.43
N ILE A 184 -1.00 12.43 16.30
CA ILE A 184 -0.95 13.71 15.61
C ILE A 184 -1.64 14.79 16.43
N VAL A 185 -0.96 15.91 16.57
CA VAL A 185 -1.49 17.14 17.17
C VAL A 185 -1.85 18.12 16.05
N LEU A 186 -3.13 18.50 15.94
CA LEU A 186 -3.61 19.38 14.86
C LEU A 186 -3.06 20.79 14.96
N ASN A 187 -3.02 21.35 16.17
CA ASN A 187 -2.49 22.68 16.44
C ASN A 187 -1.22 22.56 17.30
N PRO A 188 -0.07 22.24 16.68
CA PRO A 188 1.19 22.11 17.40
C PRO A 188 1.65 23.48 17.91
N ASP A 189 2.19 23.48 19.13
CA ASP A 189 2.80 24.64 19.75
C ASP A 189 4.11 25.03 19.05
N GLU A 190 4.60 26.24 19.35
CA GLU A 190 5.79 26.80 18.69
C GLU A 190 7.04 25.93 18.88
N GLU A 191 7.19 25.30 20.05
CA GLU A 191 8.32 24.39 20.33
C GLU A 191 8.27 23.14 19.44
N MET A 192 7.10 22.52 19.31
CA MET A 192 6.90 21.36 18.43
C MET A 192 7.15 21.70 16.96
N ARG A 193 6.79 22.91 16.53
CA ARG A 193 7.06 23.39 15.17
C ARG A 193 8.56 23.56 14.93
N GLN A 194 9.28 24.18 15.87
CA GLN A 194 10.72 24.38 15.76
C GLN A 194 11.49 23.06 15.78
N GLU A 195 11.06 22.09 16.60
CA GLU A 195 11.62 20.75 16.61
C GLU A 195 11.42 20.06 15.25
N ALA A 196 10.19 20.03 14.74
CA ALA A 196 9.90 19.44 13.44
C ALA A 196 10.68 20.11 12.31
N GLU A 197 10.79 21.45 12.30
CA GLU A 197 11.60 22.18 11.32
C GLU A 197 13.08 21.79 11.38
N SER A 198 13.63 21.50 12.56
CA SER A 198 15.02 21.07 12.73
C SER A 198 15.30 19.70 12.10
N PHE A 199 14.28 18.83 12.04
CA PHE A 199 14.32 17.52 11.39
C PHE A 199 13.78 17.53 9.96
N GLY A 200 13.20 18.65 9.51
CA GLY A 200 12.53 18.75 8.21
C GLY A 200 11.22 17.98 8.15
N GLU A 201 10.57 17.79 9.29
CA GLU A 201 9.30 17.08 9.45
C GLU A 201 8.10 18.01 9.31
N VAL A 202 6.96 17.41 8.97
CA VAL A 202 5.68 18.09 8.82
C VAL A 202 4.82 17.82 10.07
N VAL A 203 4.10 18.83 10.56
CA VAL A 203 3.24 18.75 11.75
C VAL A 203 1.82 19.23 11.46
N GLY A 204 0.87 18.95 12.37
CA GLY A 204 -0.51 19.41 12.21
C GLY A 204 -1.33 18.61 11.20
N ILE A 205 -2.26 19.29 10.54
CA ILE A 205 -3.11 18.69 9.49
C ILE A 205 -2.29 18.17 8.31
N ASP A 206 -1.16 18.81 8.00
CA ASP A 206 -0.31 18.41 6.89
C ASP A 206 0.35 17.05 7.16
N ARG A 207 0.72 16.77 8.42
CA ARG A 207 1.21 15.44 8.85
C ARG A 207 0.14 14.37 8.66
N LEU A 208 -1.10 14.68 9.03
CA LEU A 208 -2.24 13.77 8.85
C LEU A 208 -2.45 13.44 7.37
N VAL A 209 -2.41 14.46 6.51
CA VAL A 209 -2.51 14.28 5.06
C VAL A 209 -1.32 13.47 4.52
N GLU A 210 -0.10 13.70 5.01
CA GLU A 210 1.10 12.97 4.61
C GLU A 210 0.99 11.47 4.93
N VAL A 211 0.54 11.11 6.14
CA VAL A 211 0.35 9.71 6.51
C VAL A 211 -0.68 9.04 5.59
N LEU A 212 -1.79 9.72 5.29
CA LEU A 212 -2.79 9.20 4.34
C LEU A 212 -2.22 9.09 2.91
N GLN A 213 -1.31 9.97 2.50
CA GLN A 213 -0.63 9.91 1.19
C GLN A 213 0.46 8.84 1.12
N ALA A 214 1.09 8.51 2.25
CA ALA A 214 2.09 7.44 2.33
C ALA A 214 1.46 6.05 2.27
N ASN A 215 0.17 5.93 2.61
CA ASN A 215 -0.54 4.66 2.59
C ASN A 215 -0.72 4.06 1.18
N GLU A 216 -0.69 2.73 1.11
CA GLU A 216 -0.90 1.94 -0.10
C GLU A 216 -2.38 1.56 -0.32
N TRP A 217 -3.16 2.48 -0.89
CA TRP A 217 -4.56 2.26 -1.24
C TRP A 217 -4.78 1.29 -2.41
N CYS A 218 -5.72 0.34 -2.28
CA CYS A 218 -6.05 -0.65 -3.32
C CYS A 218 -6.52 -0.05 -4.66
N ASN A 219 -7.02 1.20 -4.68
CA ASN A 219 -7.60 1.86 -5.86
C ASN A 219 -6.84 3.13 -6.28
N MET A 220 -5.52 3.16 -6.09
CA MET A 220 -4.72 4.29 -6.58
C MET A 220 -4.78 4.44 -8.09
N ILE A 221 -5.05 5.66 -8.55
CA ILE A 221 -4.92 6.03 -9.96
C ILE A 221 -3.54 6.68 -10.13
N PRO A 222 -2.56 6.01 -10.76
CA PRO A 222 -1.24 6.59 -10.95
C PRO A 222 -1.35 7.85 -11.82
N LYS A 223 -0.64 8.90 -11.41
CA LYS A 223 -0.45 10.08 -12.24
C LYS A 223 0.45 9.66 -13.39
N LYS A 224 -0.09 9.66 -14.61
CA LYS A 224 0.69 9.42 -15.83
C LYS A 224 1.70 10.57 -16.00
N GLU A 225 2.89 10.45 -15.43
CA GLU A 225 4.03 11.15 -15.99
C GLU A 225 4.29 10.53 -17.37
N GLN A 226 4.21 11.31 -18.43
CA GLN A 226 4.76 10.87 -19.71
C GLN A 226 6.26 10.67 -19.51
N PRO A 227 6.82 9.47 -19.67
CA PRO A 227 8.26 9.35 -19.77
C PRO A 227 8.64 10.08 -21.06
N LYS A 228 9.25 11.26 -20.92
CA LYS A 228 9.93 11.95 -22.03
C LYS A 228 11.28 11.27 -22.27
N VAL A 229 11.26 9.95 -22.45
CA VAL A 229 12.41 9.19 -22.93
C VAL A 229 12.16 8.97 -24.41
N THR A 230 12.70 9.88 -25.22
CA THR A 230 12.86 9.62 -26.65
C THR A 230 13.95 8.57 -26.79
N CYS A 231 13.58 7.29 -26.85
CA CYS A 231 14.44 6.27 -27.43
C CYS A 231 14.16 6.24 -28.94
N LYS A 232 15.02 6.91 -29.70
CA LYS A 232 15.12 6.67 -31.14
C LYS A 232 15.83 5.34 -31.37
N ASN A 233 15.16 4.46 -32.12
CA ASN A 233 15.70 3.30 -32.84
C ASN A 233 16.25 2.17 -31.95
N ALA A 234 16.19 0.89 -32.31
CA ALA A 234 15.95 0.27 -33.61
C ALA A 234 15.25 -1.10 -33.44
N GLU A 235 14.67 -1.51 -34.55
CA GLU A 235 13.95 -2.74 -34.81
C GLU A 235 14.79 -4.02 -34.63
N SER A 236 14.10 -5.11 -34.30
CA SER A 236 14.28 -6.50 -34.77
C SER A 236 15.69 -7.04 -35.05
N SER A 237 16.08 -8.10 -34.33
CA SER A 237 16.25 -9.46 -34.89
C SER A 237 17.31 -10.30 -34.16
N SER A 238 16.90 -11.54 -33.85
CA SER A 238 17.66 -12.80 -33.88
C SER A 238 18.93 -13.00 -33.04
N ASN A 239 18.81 -13.95 -32.11
CA ASN A 239 19.70 -15.09 -31.84
C ASN A 239 21.19 -14.93 -32.18
N VAL A 240 22.01 -14.79 -31.15
CA VAL A 240 23.36 -15.36 -31.14
C VAL A 240 23.61 -15.98 -29.76
N ALA A 241 23.62 -17.32 -29.72
CA ALA A 241 24.24 -18.06 -28.64
C ALA A 241 25.77 -17.92 -28.79
N VAL A 242 26.46 -17.47 -27.76
CA VAL A 242 27.91 -17.66 -27.66
C VAL A 242 28.24 -18.11 -26.24
N ASP A 243 28.70 -19.35 -26.21
CA ASP A 243 29.44 -20.05 -25.20
C ASP A 243 30.72 -19.28 -24.81
N ALA A 244 30.95 -19.10 -23.50
CA ALA A 244 32.21 -18.62 -22.94
C ALA A 244 32.36 -19.13 -21.50
N GLY A 245 32.40 -20.44 -21.34
CA GLY A 245 32.64 -21.15 -20.09
C GLY A 245 34.07 -21.08 -19.56
N GLU A 246 34.72 -19.91 -19.54
CA GLU A 246 36.13 -19.82 -19.12
C GLU A 246 36.53 -18.64 -18.24
N SER A 247 35.60 -17.81 -17.76
CA SER A 247 35.95 -16.66 -16.90
C SER A 247 35.14 -16.52 -15.61
N VAL A 248 34.45 -17.59 -15.17
CA VAL A 248 33.55 -17.58 -14.01
C VAL A 248 34.23 -18.05 -12.71
N GLU A 249 35.41 -18.67 -12.79
CA GLU A 249 36.12 -19.21 -11.61
C GLU A 249 36.69 -18.09 -10.72
N ALA A 250 37.14 -16.96 -11.28
CA ALA A 250 37.73 -15.88 -10.48
C ALA A 250 36.69 -15.03 -9.71
N ALA A 251 35.44 -14.98 -10.18
CA ALA A 251 34.35 -14.28 -9.50
C ALA A 251 33.65 -15.17 -8.45
N SER A 252 33.66 -16.50 -8.66
CA SER A 252 33.12 -17.47 -7.72
C SER A 252 33.94 -17.53 -6.42
N ASP A 253 35.28 -17.45 -6.51
CA ASP A 253 36.16 -17.42 -5.33
C ASP A 253 35.95 -16.18 -4.45
N SER A 254 35.52 -15.05 -5.04
CA SER A 254 35.33 -13.79 -4.30
C SER A 254 34.04 -13.76 -3.46
N PHE A 255 33.09 -14.63 -3.78
CA PHE A 255 31.81 -14.79 -3.05
C PHE A 255 31.84 -15.97 -2.07
N GLN A 256 32.70 -16.97 -2.29
CA GLN A 256 32.94 -18.05 -1.33
C GLN A 256 33.46 -17.53 0.02
N ALA A 257 34.14 -16.37 0.03
CA ALA A 257 34.58 -15.65 1.23
C ALA A 257 33.46 -14.97 2.03
N LEU A 258 32.19 -15.04 1.58
CA LEU A 258 31.01 -14.59 2.32
C LEU A 258 30.30 -15.72 3.08
N ARG A 259 30.77 -16.97 2.99
CA ARG A 259 30.32 -18.01 3.94
C ARG A 259 30.90 -17.67 5.31
N LEU A 260 30.04 -17.18 6.18
CA LEU A 260 30.31 -17.03 7.61
C LEU A 260 30.55 -18.44 8.17
N ASP A 261 31.81 -18.78 8.47
CA ASP A 261 32.05 -19.82 9.47
C ASP A 261 31.60 -19.23 10.82
N GLU A 262 30.70 -19.91 11.52
CA GLU A 262 30.01 -19.46 12.75
C GLU A 262 30.92 -19.05 13.92
N ASP A 263 32.24 -19.12 13.78
CA ASP A 263 33.20 -18.96 14.88
C ASP A 263 34.23 -17.81 14.69
N SER A 264 34.06 -16.87 13.75
CA SER A 264 35.01 -15.75 13.62
C SER A 264 34.36 -14.37 13.47
N GLU A 265 34.57 -13.58 14.53
CA GLU A 265 34.42 -12.12 14.68
C GLU A 265 33.96 -11.31 13.45
N VAL A 266 32.78 -10.69 13.62
CA VAL A 266 32.28 -9.48 12.94
C VAL A 266 33.24 -8.89 11.90
N MET A 267 33.08 -9.24 10.62
CA MET A 267 33.69 -8.45 9.55
C MET A 267 33.17 -7.02 9.67
N SER A 268 34.05 -6.04 9.94
CA SER A 268 33.61 -4.67 10.16
C SER A 268 32.91 -4.16 8.91
N PHE A 269 31.77 -3.49 9.08
CA PHE A 269 30.95 -2.88 8.03
C PHE A 269 31.76 -2.14 6.95
N SER A 270 32.92 -1.57 7.31
CA SER A 270 33.87 -0.96 6.38
C SER A 270 34.45 -1.91 5.32
N ALA A 271 34.71 -3.17 5.65
CA ALA A 271 35.24 -4.18 4.71
C ALA A 271 34.18 -4.59 3.67
N LEU A 272 32.92 -4.71 4.09
CA LEU A 272 31.78 -4.92 3.19
C LEU A 272 31.61 -3.74 2.24
N TYR A 273 31.67 -2.52 2.76
CA TYR A 273 31.57 -1.31 1.93
C TYR A 273 32.71 -1.21 0.91
N GLN A 274 33.94 -1.54 1.31
CA GLN A 274 35.10 -1.59 0.43
C GLN A 274 34.87 -2.57 -0.75
N LYS A 275 34.38 -3.77 -0.45
CA LYS A 275 34.02 -4.79 -1.45
C LYS A 275 32.92 -4.33 -2.40
N PHE A 276 31.88 -3.65 -1.91
CA PHE A 276 30.83 -3.06 -2.75
C PHE A 276 31.38 -1.97 -3.68
N SER A 277 32.35 -1.17 -3.18
CA SER A 277 33.02 -0.15 -3.99
C SER A 277 33.83 -0.77 -5.13
N GLU A 278 34.54 -1.87 -4.87
CA GLU A 278 35.31 -2.61 -5.89
C GLU A 278 34.40 -3.24 -6.95
N MET A 279 33.28 -3.85 -6.53
CA MET A 279 32.29 -4.41 -7.47
C MET A 279 31.65 -3.32 -8.34
N LYS A 280 31.42 -2.14 -7.78
CA LYS A 280 30.89 -0.98 -8.52
C LYS A 280 31.90 -0.46 -9.54
N GLU A 281 33.16 -0.32 -9.18
CA GLU A 281 34.23 0.13 -10.08
C GLU A 281 34.42 -0.85 -11.24
N TYR A 282 34.35 -2.16 -10.97
CA TYR A 282 34.35 -3.19 -12.00
C TYR A 282 33.13 -3.08 -12.94
N ALA A 283 31.92 -2.86 -12.39
CA ALA A 283 30.72 -2.68 -13.20
C ALA A 283 30.80 -1.46 -14.14
N GLU A 284 31.45 -0.39 -13.69
CA GLU A 284 31.65 0.84 -14.48
C GLU A 284 32.63 0.63 -15.64
N SER A 285 33.58 -0.31 -15.49
CA SER A 285 34.53 -0.68 -16.55
C SER A 285 33.89 -1.49 -17.69
N LEU A 286 32.71 -2.09 -17.47
CA LEU A 286 32.04 -2.95 -18.45
C LEU A 286 31.14 -2.16 -19.43
N PRO A 287 31.01 -2.61 -20.70
CA PRO A 287 30.04 -2.10 -21.66
C PRO A 287 28.59 -2.25 -21.17
N GLU A 288 27.68 -1.39 -21.65
CA GLU A 288 26.30 -1.28 -21.11
C GLU A 288 25.50 -2.59 -21.15
N ALA A 289 25.69 -3.41 -22.19
CA ALA A 289 25.00 -4.70 -22.33
C ALA A 289 25.45 -5.70 -21.26
N GLU A 290 26.75 -5.77 -20.97
CA GLU A 290 27.35 -6.68 -20.00
C GLU A 290 27.13 -6.21 -18.56
N ARG A 291 27.10 -4.88 -18.34
CA ARG A 291 26.80 -4.29 -17.04
C ARG A 291 25.43 -4.69 -16.51
N LYS A 292 24.42 -4.81 -17.39
CA LYS A 292 23.07 -5.26 -17.02
C LYS A 292 23.07 -6.71 -16.54
N ILE A 293 23.86 -7.57 -17.19
CA ILE A 293 24.00 -8.98 -16.82
C ILE A 293 24.75 -9.11 -15.48
N TYR A 294 25.84 -8.36 -15.32
CA TYR A 294 26.61 -8.31 -14.07
C TYR A 294 25.75 -7.83 -12.90
N ALA A 295 25.00 -6.74 -13.07
CA ALA A 295 24.10 -6.22 -12.03
C ALA A 295 23.03 -7.24 -11.63
N ALA A 296 22.43 -7.95 -12.58
CA ALA A 296 21.47 -9.01 -12.30
C ALA A 296 22.12 -10.16 -11.51
N HIS A 297 23.35 -10.53 -11.84
CA HIS A 297 24.08 -11.59 -11.12
C HIS A 297 24.40 -11.19 -9.68
N VAL A 298 24.91 -9.98 -9.46
CA VAL A 298 25.21 -9.43 -8.13
C VAL A 298 23.95 -9.36 -7.27
N ALA A 299 22.84 -8.85 -7.81
CA ALA A 299 21.58 -8.78 -7.09
C ALA A 299 21.05 -10.17 -6.70
N THR A 300 21.16 -11.15 -7.60
CA THR A 300 20.71 -12.52 -7.34
C THR A 300 21.54 -13.19 -6.24
N GLN A 301 22.88 -13.00 -6.25
CA GLN A 301 23.73 -13.58 -5.22
C GLN A 301 23.53 -12.90 -3.86
N PHE A 302 23.35 -11.58 -3.82
CA PHE A 302 23.07 -10.86 -2.58
C PHE A 302 21.71 -11.26 -1.99
N LEU A 303 20.68 -11.37 -2.83
CA LEU A 303 19.36 -11.83 -2.39
C LEU A 303 19.43 -13.25 -1.84
N LYS A 304 20.19 -14.13 -2.49
CA LYS A 304 20.36 -15.51 -2.02
C LYS A 304 21.00 -15.58 -0.63
N ILE A 305 22.01 -14.75 -0.35
CA ILE A 305 22.62 -14.67 0.99
C ILE A 305 21.57 -14.22 2.02
N LEU A 306 20.78 -13.19 1.71
CA LEU A 306 19.76 -12.69 2.63
C LEU A 306 18.62 -13.70 2.90
N THR A 307 18.34 -14.60 1.96
CA THR A 307 17.25 -15.58 2.09
C THR A 307 17.71 -16.96 2.57
N ASP A 308 19.00 -17.30 2.45
CA ASP A 308 19.56 -18.57 2.97
C ASP A 308 19.69 -18.57 4.51
N ASP A 309 19.52 -17.41 5.18
CA ASP A 309 19.52 -17.31 6.65
C ASP A 309 18.21 -17.83 7.32
N ASP A 310 17.13 -18.07 6.55
CA ASP A 310 15.82 -18.50 7.08
C ASP A 310 15.46 -19.99 6.85
N GLU A 311 16.34 -20.78 6.23
CA GLU A 311 16.08 -22.21 5.90
C GLU A 311 17.00 -23.19 6.68
N ALA A 312 17.23 -22.92 7.96
CA ALA A 312 17.99 -23.84 8.83
C ALA A 312 17.46 -23.88 10.27
N SER A 313 16.22 -24.33 10.49
CA SER A 313 15.84 -24.83 11.82
C SER A 313 14.65 -25.81 11.85
N GLU A 314 14.59 -26.82 10.97
CA GLU A 314 13.75 -28.00 11.21
C GLU A 314 14.41 -29.26 10.64
N GLU A 315 15.27 -29.90 11.44
CA GLU A 315 15.46 -31.37 11.51
C GLU A 315 16.65 -31.68 12.44
N ASP A 316 16.36 -32.12 13.66
CA ASP A 316 17.01 -33.28 14.32
C ASP A 316 16.77 -33.28 15.84
N THR A 317 15.69 -33.94 16.26
CA THR A 317 15.68 -34.64 17.55
C THR A 317 15.18 -36.06 17.33
N SER A 318 16.14 -36.99 17.22
CA SER A 318 15.93 -38.41 17.57
C SER A 318 15.96 -38.60 19.09
#